data_AF-A0A1I4NRR7-F1
#
_entry.id   AF-A0A1I4NRR7-F1
#
_cell.length_a   1.000
_cell.length_b   1.000
_cell.length_c   1.000
_cell.angle_alpha   90.00
_cell.angle_beta   90.00
_cell.angle_gamma   90.00
#
_symmetry.space_group_name_H-M   'P 1'
#
loop_
_entity.id
_entity.type
_entity.pdbx_description
1 polymer ?
#
loop_
_entity_poly.entity_id
_entity_poly.type
_entity_poly.pdbx_seq_one_letter_code
_entity_poly.pdbx_strand_id
1 'polypeptide(L)'
;MKRWMLLLMLVLTACSGGEETLNPINDELRVAAYERISEKLQNNNGMTKERAEKETFDHLVQRVAVVNRAQEVGIEVTEEEAMEMSNNVRSKLENGKIDNAEPTWKDIRNTMEAENLTETEYWEEYAKNGYKETIMIDKLKTYEEENALKPWSVRKKEIVKAFREENTARIEQFKQKIGLE
;
A
#
# COMPACT_ATOMS: atom_id res chain seq x y z
N MET A 1 32.62 30.90 46.21
CA MET A 1 32.06 30.62 44.87
C MET A 1 32.40 29.17 44.50
N LYS A 2 31.51 28.24 44.82
CA LYS A 2 31.70 26.79 44.64
C LYS A 2 30.97 26.37 43.37
N ARG A 3 31.71 25.93 42.34
CA ARG A 3 31.14 25.27 41.15
C ARG A 3 30.64 23.90 41.57
N TRP A 4 29.32 23.73 41.60
CA TRP A 4 28.69 22.44 41.79
C TRP A 4 28.75 21.66 40.47
N MET A 5 29.36 20.49 40.58
CA MET A 5 29.39 19.39 39.62
C MET A 5 27.96 18.86 39.46
N LEU A 6 27.28 19.23 38.38
CA LEU A 6 26.00 18.64 38.01
C LEU A 6 26.27 17.48 37.05
N LEU A 7 26.41 16.33 37.68
CA LEU A 7 26.26 15.01 37.10
C LEU A 7 24.84 14.94 36.50
N LEU A 8 24.70 15.16 35.19
CA LEU A 8 23.43 14.94 34.51
C LEU A 8 23.36 13.46 34.18
N MET A 9 22.61 12.76 35.04
CA MET A 9 22.31 11.35 34.95
C MET A 9 21.71 11.02 33.58
N LEU A 10 22.20 9.93 33.01
CA LEU A 10 21.44 9.02 32.16
C LEU A 10 20.04 8.80 32.76
N VAL A 11 19.02 9.40 32.13
CA VAL A 11 17.65 8.93 32.23
C VAL A 11 17.33 8.21 30.93
N LEU A 12 17.73 6.94 30.90
CA LEU A 12 17.10 5.91 30.08
C LEU A 12 15.69 5.69 30.62
N THR A 13 14.72 6.51 30.20
CA THR A 13 13.30 6.14 30.19
C THR A 13 12.57 6.97 29.14
N ALA A 14 12.42 6.40 27.95
CA ALA A 14 11.18 6.53 27.19
C ALA A 14 10.68 5.10 26.96
N CYS A 15 9.94 4.58 27.94
CA CYS A 15 9.04 3.46 27.71
C CYS A 15 7.90 3.91 26.80
N SER A 16 7.45 2.96 25.99
CA SER A 16 6.11 2.81 25.41
C SER A 16 5.66 3.85 24.37
N GLY A 17 5.34 3.34 23.18
CA GLY A 17 4.37 3.99 22.30
C GLY A 17 4.75 3.86 20.83
N GLY A 18 4.34 2.74 20.21
CA GLY A 18 4.21 2.63 18.77
C GLY A 18 5.47 2.23 17.99
N GLU A 19 5.73 0.93 17.86
CA GLU A 19 6.01 0.41 16.50
C GLU A 19 4.66 0.01 15.87
N GLU A 20 3.76 1.00 15.82
CA GLU A 20 2.92 1.20 14.63
C GLU A 20 3.92 1.50 13.50
N THR A 21 3.91 0.95 12.30
CA THR A 21 2.93 0.24 11.48
C THR A 21 3.77 -0.23 10.27
N LEU A 22 3.32 -1.18 9.46
CA LEU A 22 3.96 -1.43 8.17
C LEU A 22 3.44 -0.44 7.10
N ASN A 23 3.45 0.89 7.30
CA ASN A 23 2.91 1.79 6.27
C ASN A 23 3.69 3.05 5.92
N PRO A 24 3.27 3.70 4.81
CA PRO A 24 2.74 5.04 5.03
C PRO A 24 1.45 5.50 4.31
N ILE A 25 0.67 4.67 3.60
CA ILE A 25 -0.69 5.03 3.13
C ILE A 25 -1.79 4.22 3.87
N ASN A 26 -1.57 4.04 5.18
CA ASN A 26 -2.52 3.60 6.22
C ASN A 26 -2.70 2.07 6.43
N ASP A 27 -2.42 1.62 7.66
CA ASP A 27 -2.24 0.21 8.04
C ASP A 27 -3.55 -0.50 8.36
N GLU A 28 -4.57 0.25 8.78
CA GLU A 28 -5.91 -0.26 9.02
C GLU A 28 -6.61 -0.65 7.71
N LEU A 29 -6.27 0.00 6.60
CA LEU A 29 -6.80 -0.32 5.26
C LEU A 29 -6.31 -1.66 4.71
N ARG A 30 -5.31 -2.33 5.31
CA ARG A 30 -4.70 -3.54 4.73
C ARG A 30 -5.32 -4.85 5.17
N VAL A 31 -5.87 -4.93 6.38
CA VAL A 31 -6.67 -6.11 6.78
C VAL A 31 -8.00 -6.08 6.02
N ALA A 32 -8.67 -4.92 5.97
CA ALA A 32 -9.87 -4.74 5.16
C ALA A 32 -9.60 -4.96 3.66
N ALA A 33 -8.46 -4.49 3.13
CA ALA A 33 -8.06 -4.82 1.76
C ALA A 33 -7.75 -6.31 1.58
N TYR A 34 -7.14 -6.98 2.56
CA TYR A 34 -6.87 -8.41 2.50
C TYR A 34 -8.17 -9.22 2.43
N GLU A 35 -9.12 -8.96 3.32
CA GLU A 35 -10.42 -9.64 3.35
C GLU A 35 -11.17 -9.40 2.04
N ARG A 36 -11.29 -8.14 1.61
CA ARG A 36 -12.01 -7.79 0.38
C ARG A 36 -11.37 -8.38 -0.88
N ILE A 37 -10.04 -8.35 -1.00
CA ILE A 37 -9.35 -8.92 -2.18
C ILE A 37 -9.46 -10.45 -2.17
N SER A 38 -9.31 -11.08 -1.01
CA SER A 38 -9.47 -12.53 -0.85
C SER A 38 -10.89 -12.97 -1.20
N GLU A 39 -11.91 -12.28 -0.70
CA GLU A 39 -13.31 -12.52 -1.05
C GLU A 39 -13.56 -12.32 -2.54
N LYS A 40 -12.99 -11.27 -3.15
CA LYS A 40 -13.10 -11.03 -4.59
C LYS A 40 -12.48 -12.19 -5.40
N LEU A 41 -11.32 -12.70 -5.00
CA LEU A 41 -10.67 -13.84 -5.65
C LEU A 41 -11.46 -15.14 -5.48
N GLN A 42 -12.09 -15.35 -4.32
CA GLN A 42 -12.98 -16.50 -4.10
C GLN A 42 -14.24 -16.39 -4.97
N ASN A 43 -14.94 -15.27 -4.88
CA ASN A 43 -16.26 -15.08 -5.47
C ASN A 43 -16.22 -14.91 -6.99
N ASN A 44 -15.20 -14.22 -7.53
CA ASN A 44 -15.15 -13.88 -8.95
C ASN A 44 -14.22 -14.81 -9.76
N ASN A 45 -13.23 -15.44 -9.12
CA ASN A 45 -12.26 -16.28 -9.82
C ASN A 45 -12.40 -17.77 -9.44
N GLY A 46 -13.35 -18.12 -8.56
CA GLY A 46 -13.60 -19.50 -8.13
C GLY A 46 -12.42 -20.12 -7.38
N MET A 47 -11.56 -19.30 -6.77
CA MET A 47 -10.42 -19.79 -6.00
C MET A 47 -10.88 -20.39 -4.66
N THR A 48 -10.15 -21.39 -4.17
CA THR A 48 -10.32 -21.84 -2.78
C THR A 48 -9.90 -20.72 -1.83
N LYS A 49 -10.51 -20.68 -0.65
CA LYS A 49 -10.18 -19.71 0.41
C LYS A 49 -8.68 -19.62 0.66
N GLU A 50 -8.04 -20.76 0.94
CA GLU A 50 -6.59 -20.84 1.20
C GLU A 50 -5.75 -20.24 0.07
N ARG A 51 -6.12 -20.52 -1.19
CA ARG A 51 -5.40 -19.99 -2.35
C ARG A 51 -5.59 -18.48 -2.48
N ALA A 52 -6.83 -18.00 -2.34
CA ALA A 52 -7.14 -16.57 -2.43
C ALA A 52 -6.44 -15.77 -1.33
N GLU A 53 -6.44 -16.29 -0.11
CA GLU A 53 -5.73 -15.73 1.05
C GLU A 53 -4.23 -15.64 0.81
N LYS A 54 -3.60 -16.74 0.36
CA LYS A 54 -2.18 -16.76 0.03
C LYS A 54 -1.81 -15.79 -1.10
N GLU A 55 -2.58 -15.78 -2.19
CA GLU A 55 -2.34 -14.86 -3.31
C GLU A 55 -2.52 -13.39 -2.89
N THR A 56 -3.50 -13.11 -2.04
CA THR A 56 -3.73 -11.76 -1.50
C THR A 56 -2.58 -11.30 -0.61
N PHE A 57 -2.13 -12.15 0.31
CA PHE A 57 -0.97 -11.86 1.15
C PHE A 57 0.28 -11.59 0.31
N ASP A 58 0.57 -12.46 -0.67
CA ASP A 58 1.72 -12.29 -1.55
C ASP A 58 1.62 -11.01 -2.38
N HIS A 59 0.41 -10.64 -2.82
CA HIS A 59 0.16 -9.37 -3.51
C HIS A 59 0.47 -8.16 -2.62
N LEU A 60 -0.04 -8.15 -1.38
CA LEU A 60 0.16 -7.06 -0.43
C LEU A 60 1.65 -6.90 -0.08
N VAL A 61 2.36 -7.99 0.23
CA VAL A 61 3.80 -7.94 0.51
C VAL A 61 4.58 -7.39 -0.69
N GLN A 62 4.24 -7.83 -1.91
CA GLN A 62 4.87 -7.29 -3.11
C GLN A 62 4.64 -5.81 -3.29
N ARG A 63 3.42 -5.33 -3.05
CA ARG A 63 3.05 -3.93 -3.21
C ARG A 63 3.84 -3.04 -2.24
N VAL A 64 3.94 -3.46 -0.98
CA VAL A 64 4.71 -2.77 0.06
C VAL A 64 6.20 -2.72 -0.29
N ALA A 65 6.78 -3.85 -0.69
CA ALA A 65 8.19 -3.91 -1.06
C ALA A 65 8.54 -2.89 -2.16
N VAL A 66 7.67 -2.77 -3.17
CA VAL A 66 7.86 -1.86 -4.29
C VAL A 66 7.69 -0.40 -3.85
N VAL A 67 6.69 -0.08 -3.02
CA VAL A 67 6.50 1.28 -2.49
C VAL A 67 7.67 1.70 -1.61
N ASN A 68 8.13 0.85 -0.69
CA ASN A 68 9.31 1.14 0.13
C ASN A 68 10.54 1.39 -0.73
N ARG A 69 10.76 0.57 -1.77
CA ARG A 69 11.87 0.78 -2.69
C ARG A 69 11.77 2.13 -3.40
N ALA A 70 10.58 2.56 -3.79
CA ALA A 70 10.38 3.87 -4.41
C ALA A 70 10.78 5.00 -3.46
N GLN A 71 10.41 4.89 -2.18
CA GLN A 71 10.79 5.85 -1.15
C GLN A 71 12.30 5.85 -0.89
N GLU A 72 12.94 4.69 -0.83
CA GLU A 72 14.40 4.56 -0.65
C GLU A 72 15.20 5.26 -1.76
N VAL A 73 14.71 5.24 -2.99
CA VAL A 73 15.35 5.93 -4.13
C VAL A 73 14.89 7.38 -4.30
N GLY A 74 14.13 7.91 -3.34
CA GLY A 74 13.70 9.31 -3.32
C GLY A 74 12.59 9.64 -4.32
N ILE A 75 11.76 8.67 -4.72
CA ILE A 75 10.57 8.94 -5.55
C ILE A 75 9.46 9.47 -4.65
N GLU A 76 9.00 10.66 -4.98
CA GLU A 76 7.89 11.32 -4.33
C GLU A 76 6.70 11.47 -5.29
N VAL A 77 5.50 11.49 -4.70
CA VAL A 77 4.25 11.78 -5.41
C VAL A 77 3.53 12.87 -4.66
N THR A 78 3.23 13.95 -5.36
CA THR A 78 2.51 15.09 -4.81
C THR A 78 1.02 14.80 -4.70
N GLU A 79 0.32 15.56 -3.84
CA GLU A 79 -1.14 15.53 -3.78
C GLU A 79 -1.79 15.89 -5.13
N GLU A 80 -1.19 16.83 -5.86
CA GLU A 80 -1.68 17.29 -7.15
C GLU A 80 -1.63 16.19 -8.21
N GLU A 81 -0.52 15.45 -8.31
CA GLU A 81 -0.40 14.31 -9.23
C GLU A 81 -1.45 13.22 -8.93
N ALA A 82 -1.65 12.91 -7.65
CA ALA A 82 -2.63 11.93 -7.23
C ALA A 82 -4.08 12.38 -7.50
N MET A 83 -4.36 13.67 -7.28
CA MET A 83 -5.67 14.27 -7.55
C MET A 83 -5.94 14.33 -9.06
N GLU A 84 -4.94 14.69 -9.87
CA GLU A 84 -5.05 14.69 -11.33
C GLU A 84 -5.39 13.28 -11.84
N MET A 85 -4.71 12.25 -11.33
CA MET A 85 -5.02 10.87 -11.69
C MET A 85 -6.43 10.47 -11.25
N SER A 86 -6.84 10.84 -10.04
CA SER A 86 -8.20 10.60 -9.52
C SER A 86 -9.27 11.20 -10.43
N ASN A 87 -9.12 12.48 -10.77
CA ASN A 87 -10.04 13.21 -11.65
C ASN A 87 -10.04 12.65 -13.08
N ASN A 88 -8.88 12.25 -13.61
CA ASN A 88 -8.76 11.65 -14.92
C ASN A 88 -9.52 10.31 -14.99
N VAL A 89 -9.36 9.44 -13.98
CA VAL A 89 -10.07 8.16 -13.94
C VAL A 89 -11.57 8.38 -13.77
N ARG A 90 -11.99 9.25 -12.83
CA ARG A 90 -13.40 9.63 -12.66
C ARG A 90 -14.01 10.08 -13.99
N SER A 91 -13.37 11.03 -14.67
CA SER A 91 -13.85 11.55 -15.95
C SER A 91 -13.94 10.48 -17.03
N LYS A 92 -12.98 9.54 -17.10
CA LYS A 92 -13.02 8.43 -18.04
C LYS A 92 -14.18 7.47 -17.76
N LEU A 93 -14.47 7.21 -16.49
CA LEU A 93 -15.61 6.39 -16.07
C LEU A 93 -16.95 7.07 -16.38
N GLU A 94 -17.08 8.37 -16.10
CA GLU A 94 -18.29 9.16 -16.39
C GLU A 94 -18.57 9.22 -17.90
N ASN A 95 -17.53 9.32 -18.73
CA ASN A 95 -17.65 9.40 -20.18
C ASN A 95 -17.67 8.04 -20.89
N GLY A 96 -17.69 6.91 -20.15
CA GLY A 96 -17.70 5.56 -20.74
C GLY A 96 -16.46 5.22 -21.57
N LYS A 97 -15.33 5.88 -21.33
CA LYS A 97 -14.06 5.68 -22.08
C LYS A 97 -13.22 4.52 -21.54
N ILE A 98 -13.82 3.67 -20.70
CA ILE A 98 -13.22 2.50 -20.08
C ILE A 98 -14.12 1.30 -20.39
N ASP A 99 -13.56 0.26 -21.01
CA ASP A 99 -14.29 -0.92 -21.51
C ASP A 99 -15.10 -1.67 -20.42
N ASN A 100 -14.77 -1.42 -19.15
CA ASN A 100 -15.41 -1.97 -17.97
C ASN A 100 -15.99 -0.90 -17.03
N ALA A 101 -16.41 0.26 -17.55
CA ALA A 101 -16.88 1.38 -16.73
C ALA A 101 -18.04 1.00 -15.78
N GLU A 102 -19.06 0.28 -16.25
CA GLU A 102 -20.22 -0.09 -15.43
C GLU A 102 -19.86 -1.08 -14.28
N PRO A 103 -19.13 -2.18 -14.53
CA PRO A 103 -18.56 -2.99 -13.45
C PRO A 103 -17.69 -2.20 -12.47
N THR A 104 -16.86 -1.27 -12.96
CA THR A 104 -16.02 -0.44 -12.09
C THR A 104 -16.86 0.50 -11.23
N TRP A 105 -17.91 1.13 -11.76
CA TRP A 105 -18.83 1.94 -10.97
C TRP A 105 -19.56 1.15 -9.90
N LYS A 106 -19.87 -0.13 -10.17
CA LYS A 106 -20.44 -1.02 -9.16
C LYS A 106 -19.45 -1.29 -8.03
N ASP A 107 -18.20 -1.61 -8.34
CA ASP A 107 -17.14 -1.82 -7.34
C ASP A 107 -16.88 -0.56 -6.49
N ILE A 108 -16.91 0.62 -7.12
CA ILE A 108 -16.77 1.91 -6.43
C ILE A 108 -17.93 2.13 -5.45
N ARG A 109 -19.19 1.96 -5.88
CA ARG A 109 -20.37 2.08 -5.02
C ARG A 109 -20.32 1.13 -3.84
N ASN A 110 -19.97 -0.14 -4.08
CA ASN A 110 -19.82 -1.11 -3.00
C ASN A 110 -18.74 -0.69 -1.99
N THR A 111 -17.63 -0.09 -2.46
CA THR A 111 -16.58 0.43 -1.57
C THR A 111 -17.09 1.62 -0.76
N MET A 112 -17.80 2.56 -1.40
CA MET A 112 -18.40 3.69 -0.70
C MET A 112 -19.40 3.25 0.37
N GLU A 113 -20.24 2.25 0.09
CA GLU A 113 -21.18 1.68 1.06
C GLU A 113 -20.47 0.97 2.22
N ALA A 114 -19.47 0.13 1.92
CA ALA A 114 -18.73 -0.63 2.93
C ALA A 114 -17.94 0.28 3.89
N GLU A 115 -17.34 1.34 3.36
CA GLU A 115 -16.51 2.27 4.11
C GLU A 115 -17.30 3.51 4.60
N ASN A 116 -18.61 3.55 4.35
CA ASN A 116 -19.50 4.68 4.67
C ASN A 116 -18.96 6.04 4.18
N LEU A 117 -18.53 6.08 2.91
CA LEU A 117 -17.97 7.25 2.25
C LEU A 117 -19.01 7.92 1.35
N THR A 118 -19.01 9.25 1.35
CA THR A 118 -19.63 10.03 0.27
C THR A 118 -18.79 9.93 -1.02
N GLU A 119 -19.39 10.31 -2.15
CA GLU A 119 -18.67 10.35 -3.43
C GLU A 119 -17.47 11.33 -3.40
N THR A 120 -17.61 12.45 -2.70
CA THR A 120 -16.51 13.41 -2.52
C THR A 120 -15.38 12.79 -1.70
N GLU A 121 -15.67 12.20 -0.53
CA GLU A 121 -14.66 11.53 0.29
C GLU A 121 -13.99 10.38 -0.47
N TYR A 122 -14.76 9.65 -1.28
CA TYR A 122 -14.21 8.61 -2.15
C TYR A 122 -13.17 9.17 -3.12
N TRP A 123 -13.50 10.20 -3.91
CA TRP A 123 -12.59 10.68 -4.95
C TRP A 123 -11.44 11.52 -4.42
N GLU A 124 -11.71 12.38 -3.44
CA GLU A 124 -10.74 13.38 -2.95
C GLU A 124 -9.81 12.82 -1.87
N GLU A 125 -10.20 11.76 -1.16
CA GLU A 125 -9.40 11.16 -0.10
C GLU A 125 -9.03 9.71 -0.42
N TYR A 126 -10.02 8.84 -0.53
CA TYR A 126 -9.80 7.39 -0.64
C TYR A 126 -9.08 7.00 -1.94
N ALA A 127 -9.65 7.34 -3.10
CA ALA A 127 -9.12 7.00 -4.41
C ALA A 127 -7.81 7.74 -4.67
N LYS A 128 -7.75 9.03 -4.36
CA LYS A 128 -6.53 9.84 -4.45
C LYS A 128 -5.36 9.18 -3.71
N ASN A 129 -5.56 8.74 -2.46
CA ASN A 129 -4.50 8.06 -1.71
C ASN A 129 -4.08 6.74 -2.37
N GLY A 130 -5.03 5.96 -2.91
CA GLY A 130 -4.71 4.78 -3.71
C GLY A 130 -3.92 5.09 -5.00
N TYR A 131 -4.15 6.25 -5.61
CA TYR A 131 -3.39 6.69 -6.79
C TYR A 131 -1.98 7.15 -6.47
N LYS A 132 -1.70 7.67 -5.27
CA LYS A 132 -0.32 7.96 -4.85
C LYS A 132 0.56 6.72 -4.95
N GLU A 133 0.10 5.59 -4.43
CA GLU A 133 0.84 4.32 -4.54
C GLU A 133 1.03 3.89 -5.99
N THR A 134 -0.04 3.97 -6.79
CA THR A 134 0.01 3.57 -8.21
C THR A 134 1.04 4.39 -8.98
N ILE A 135 1.01 5.72 -8.84
CA ILE A 135 1.96 6.64 -9.48
C ILE A 135 3.39 6.36 -8.99
N MET A 136 3.57 6.13 -7.69
CA MET A 136 4.87 5.84 -7.10
C MET A 136 5.47 4.54 -7.68
N ILE A 137 4.67 3.49 -7.83
CA ILE A 137 5.07 2.23 -8.45
C ILE A 137 5.44 2.43 -9.93
N ASP A 138 4.65 3.20 -10.67
CA ASP A 138 4.92 3.48 -12.09
C ASP A 138 6.20 4.29 -12.27
N LYS A 139 6.42 5.33 -11.46
CA LYS A 139 7.68 6.09 -11.45
C LYS A 139 8.88 5.20 -11.11
N LEU A 140 8.76 4.31 -10.13
CA LEU A 140 9.84 3.38 -9.77
C LEU A 140 10.15 2.41 -10.90
N LYS A 141 9.12 1.89 -11.57
CA LYS A 141 9.31 1.02 -12.72
C LYS A 141 10.15 1.73 -13.79
N THR A 142 9.77 2.95 -14.18
CA THR A 142 10.53 3.74 -15.16
C THR A 142 11.97 3.96 -14.70
N TYR A 143 12.17 4.41 -13.44
CA TYR A 143 13.50 4.62 -12.88
C TYR A 143 14.37 3.35 -12.94
N GLU A 144 13.85 2.20 -12.52
CA GLU A 144 14.60 0.94 -12.49
C GLU A 144 14.85 0.40 -13.91
N GLU A 145 13.92 0.57 -14.86
CA GLU A 145 14.13 0.17 -16.26
C GLU A 145 15.22 1.01 -16.94
N GLU A 146 15.30 2.31 -16.63
CA GLU A 146 16.33 3.22 -17.13
C GLU A 146 17.71 2.99 -16.49
N ASN A 147 17.76 2.62 -15.20
CA ASN A 147 19.02 2.52 -14.44
C ASN A 147 19.58 1.10 -14.31
N ALA A 148 18.74 0.08 -14.17
CA ALA A 148 19.17 -1.28 -13.84
C ALA A 148 19.46 -2.16 -15.08
N LEU A 149 19.10 -1.70 -16.28
CA LEU A 149 19.22 -2.45 -17.54
C LEU A 149 18.59 -3.86 -17.47
N LYS A 150 17.56 -4.03 -16.64
CA LYS A 150 16.82 -5.28 -16.45
C LYS A 150 15.33 -5.04 -16.71
N PRO A 151 14.60 -6.03 -17.26
CA PRO A 151 13.15 -5.95 -17.32
C PRO A 151 12.55 -5.77 -15.93
N TRP A 152 11.51 -4.92 -15.82
CA TRP A 152 10.82 -4.67 -14.55
C TRP A 152 10.40 -5.95 -13.82
N SER A 153 9.95 -6.97 -14.56
CA SER A 153 9.53 -8.24 -13.97
C SER A 153 10.64 -8.96 -13.20
N VAL A 154 11.89 -8.85 -13.65
CA VAL A 154 13.07 -9.40 -12.96
C VAL A 154 13.41 -8.51 -11.77
N ARG A 155 13.48 -7.19 -12.00
CA ARG A 155 13.88 -6.24 -10.96
C ARG A 155 12.90 -6.22 -9.78
N LYS A 156 11.60 -6.26 -10.05
CA LYS A 156 10.55 -6.39 -9.03
C LYS A 156 10.76 -7.64 -8.16
N LYS A 157 11.12 -8.80 -8.74
CA LYS A 157 11.39 -10.01 -7.96
C LYS A 157 12.59 -9.83 -7.02
N GLU A 158 13.63 -9.15 -7.46
CA GLU A 158 14.80 -8.85 -6.63
C GLU A 158 14.43 -7.93 -5.47
N ILE A 159 13.67 -6.86 -5.72
CA ILE A 159 13.18 -5.93 -4.70
C ILE A 159 12.34 -6.68 -3.65
N VAL A 160 11.39 -7.50 -4.10
CA VAL A 160 10.51 -8.26 -3.20
C VAL A 160 11.30 -9.28 -2.38
N LYS A 161 12.30 -9.93 -2.98
CA LYS A 161 13.16 -10.89 -2.28
C LYS A 161 13.96 -10.20 -1.18
N ALA A 162 14.65 -9.10 -1.50
CA ALA A 162 15.42 -8.34 -0.52
C ALA A 162 14.53 -7.82 0.62
N PHE A 163 13.37 -7.25 0.29
CA PHE A 163 12.40 -6.80 1.28
C PHE A 163 11.97 -7.92 2.24
N ARG A 164 11.70 -9.13 1.72
CA ARG A 164 11.32 -10.29 2.55
C ARG A 164 12.45 -10.72 3.48
N GLU A 165 13.67 -10.76 2.98
CA GLU A 165 14.85 -11.12 3.78
C GLU A 165 15.07 -10.11 4.92
N GLU A 166 14.96 -8.82 4.62
CA GLU A 166 15.20 -7.73 5.57
C GLU A 166 14.05 -7.50 6.56
N ASN A 167 12.80 -7.85 6.19
CA ASN A 167 11.59 -7.56 6.98
C ASN A 167 10.90 -8.83 7.51
N THR A 168 11.63 -9.94 7.66
CA THR A 168 11.06 -11.24 8.07
C THR A 168 10.15 -11.12 9.30
N ALA A 169 10.62 -10.51 10.40
CA ALA A 169 9.82 -10.38 11.63
C ALA A 169 8.52 -9.60 11.44
N ARG A 170 8.55 -8.52 10.63
CA ARG A 170 7.38 -7.68 10.34
C ARG A 170 6.36 -8.42 9.47
N ILE A 171 6.84 -9.23 8.53
CA ILE A 171 5.98 -10.07 7.67
C ILE A 171 5.27 -11.14 8.50
N GLU A 172 5.98 -11.78 9.44
CA GLU A 172 5.37 -12.76 10.34
C GLU A 172 4.32 -12.14 11.27
N GLN A 173 4.57 -10.93 11.79
CA GLN A 173 3.55 -10.19 12.54
C GLN A 173 2.31 -9.89 11.69
N PHE A 174 2.49 -9.52 10.42
CA PHE A 174 1.36 -9.28 9.53
C PHE A 174 0.55 -10.56 9.26
N LYS A 175 1.22 -11.69 9.01
CA LYS A 175 0.56 -13.00 8.88
C LYS A 175 -0.29 -13.35 10.09
N GLN A 176 0.24 -13.17 11.30
CA GLN A 176 -0.49 -13.40 12.55
C GLN A 176 -1.74 -12.53 12.66
N LYS A 177 -1.65 -11.24 12.27
CA LYS A 177 -2.79 -10.32 12.29
C LYS A 177 -3.92 -10.73 11.35
N ILE A 178 -3.61 -11.35 10.21
CA ILE A 178 -4.60 -11.80 9.21
C ILE A 178 -4.96 -13.28 9.34
N GLY A 179 -4.47 -13.98 10.36
CA GLY A 179 -4.79 -15.38 10.63
C GLY A 179 -4.16 -16.39 9.68
N LEU A 180 -3.03 -16.04 9.04
CA LEU A 180 -2.20 -17.00 8.30
C LEU A 180 -1.11 -17.53 9.24
N GLU A 181 -1.06 -18.85 9.47
CA GLU A 181 0.03 -19.53 10.20
C GLU A 181 1.08 -20.09 9.23
#